data_AF-A0A3P7P1F8-F1
#
_entry.id   AF-A0A3P7P1F8-F1
#
_cell.length_a   1.000
_cell.length_b   1.000
_cell.length_c   1.000
_cell.angle_alpha   90.00
_cell.angle_beta   90.00
_cell.angle_gamma   90.00
#
_symmetry.space_group_name_H-M   'P 1'
#
loop_
_entity.id
_entity.type
_entity.pdbx_description
1 polymer ?
#
loop_
_entity_poly.entity_id
_entity_poly.type
_entity_poly.pdbx_seq_one_letter_code
_entity_poly.pdbx_strand_id
1 'polypeptide(L)'
;MNYLGLALVFFGVFFLAYSEMTKNKVNMYNKKIIQRSLIKEEQFLKIQRVLMIVNSIGMILFGFIVLLYNLRDLYVVAYPFLFHMINYSIIPISRRK
;
A
#
# COMPACT_ATOMS: atom_id res chain seq x y z
N MET A 1 26.18 0.47 3.89
CA MET A 1 24.99 -0.41 3.89
C MET A 1 23.80 0.46 3.55
N ASN A 2 22.92 0.04 2.65
CA ASN A 2 21.81 0.89 2.20
C ASN A 2 20.70 0.93 3.27
N TYR A 3 20.82 1.88 4.21
CA TYR A 3 19.89 2.04 5.33
C TYR A 3 18.47 2.38 4.88
N LEU A 4 18.31 3.08 3.76
CA LEU A 4 17.00 3.39 3.19
C LEU A 4 16.31 2.15 2.62
N GLY A 5 17.06 1.26 1.96
CA GLY A 5 16.55 -0.05 1.55
C GLY A 5 16.07 -0.89 2.74
N LEU A 6 16.85 -0.90 3.82
CA LEU A 6 16.47 -1.59 5.07
C LEU A 6 15.20 -0.99 5.69
N ALA A 7 15.10 0.34 5.74
CA ALA A 7 13.92 1.03 6.22
C ALA A 7 12.69 0.69 5.37
N LEU A 8 12.83 0.62 4.04
CA LEU A 8 11.74 0.26 3.14
C LEU A 8 11.19 -1.16 3.41
N VAL A 9 12.08 -2.13 3.63
CA VAL A 9 11.69 -3.49 4.02
C VAL A 9 10.94 -3.47 5.36
N PHE A 10 11.48 -2.76 6.35
CA PHE A 10 10.85 -2.64 7.68
C PHE A 10 9.45 -2.01 7.59
N PHE A 11 9.30 -0.93 6.83
CA PHE A 11 8.00 -0.31 6.58
C PHE A 11 7.04 -1.26 5.87
N GLY A 12 7.53 -2.04 4.89
CA GLY A 12 6.72 -3.05 4.22
C GLY A 12 6.15 -4.09 5.19
N VAL A 13 6.97 -4.61 6.11
CA VAL A 13 6.54 -5.56 7.16
C VAL A 13 5.53 -4.90 8.11
N PHE A 14 5.80 -3.68 8.56
CA PHE A 14 4.88 -2.95 9.44
C PHE A 14 3.54 -2.68 8.75
N PHE A 15 3.57 -2.36 7.46
CA PHE A 15 2.37 -2.13 6.66
C PHE A 15 1.55 -3.41 6.47
N LEU A 16 2.20 -4.58 6.40
CA LEU A 16 1.52 -5.88 6.40
C LEU A 16 0.74 -6.08 7.68
N ALA A 17 1.39 -5.88 8.84
CA ALA A 17 0.76 -6.01 10.15
C ALA A 17 -0.40 -5.01 10.31
N TYR A 18 -0.19 -3.77 9.87
CA TYR A 18 -1.22 -2.74 9.86
C TYR A 18 -2.44 -3.15 9.03
N SER A 19 -2.23 -3.76 7.86
CA SER A 19 -3.32 -4.22 6.99
C SER A 19 -4.25 -5.25 7.67
N GLU A 20 -3.69 -6.12 8.52
CA GLU A 20 -4.47 -7.07 9.32
C GLU A 20 -5.19 -6.39 10.48
N MET A 21 -4.55 -5.44 11.15
CA MET A 21 -5.18 -4.68 12.24
C MET A 21 -6.35 -3.82 11.76
N THR A 22 -6.29 -3.31 10.53
CA THR A 22 -7.32 -2.43 9.95
C THR A 22 -8.32 -3.14 9.04
N LYS A 23 -8.29 -4.48 8.96
CA LYS A 23 -9.12 -5.25 8.01
C LYS A 23 -10.63 -4.95 8.06
N ASN A 24 -11.13 -4.55 9.23
CA ASN A 24 -12.55 -4.27 9.48
C ASN A 24 -12.80 -2.80 9.88
N LYS A 25 -11.83 -1.90 9.68
CA LYS A 25 -11.94 -0.50 10.12
C LYS A 25 -11.86 0.44 8.92
N VAL A 26 -12.92 1.23 8.71
CA VAL A 26 -12.93 2.33 7.75
C VAL A 26 -12.51 3.62 8.45
N ASN A 27 -11.41 4.22 7.99
CA ASN A 27 -11.02 5.55 8.45
C ASN A 27 -11.97 6.64 7.91
N MET A 28 -12.10 7.75 8.63
CA MET A 28 -13.01 8.85 8.29
C MET A 28 -12.78 9.41 6.87
N TYR A 29 -11.53 9.42 6.41
CA TYR A 29 -11.16 9.79 5.04
C TYR A 29 -11.79 8.85 4.00
N ASN A 30 -11.68 7.54 4.20
CA ASN A 30 -12.24 6.53 3.31
C ASN A 30 -13.78 6.53 3.37
N LYS A 31 -14.38 6.83 4.53
CA LYS A 31 -15.84 6.95 4.66
C LYS A 31 -16.43 8.01 3.72
N LYS A 32 -15.77 9.16 3.58
CA LYS A 32 -16.17 10.21 2.61
C LYS A 32 -16.03 9.74 1.18
N ILE A 33 -14.98 8.96 0.86
CA ILE A 33 -14.79 8.39 -0.48
C ILE A 33 -15.92 7.42 -0.79
N ILE A 34 -16.14 6.42 0.07
CA ILE A 34 -17.21 5.41 -0.05
C ILE A 34 -18.56 6.08 -0.32
N GLN A 35 -18.94 7.06 0.51
CA GLN A 35 -20.17 7.83 0.35
C GLN A 35 -20.26 8.55 -1.01
N ARG A 36 -19.18 9.20 -1.47
CA ARG A 36 -19.16 9.89 -2.77
C ARG A 36 -19.18 8.93 -3.96
N SER A 37 -18.65 7.74 -3.78
CA SER A 37 -18.50 6.75 -4.85
C SER A 37 -19.62 5.71 -4.93
N LEU A 38 -20.59 5.74 -3.99
CA LEU A 38 -21.71 4.79 -3.90
C LEU A 38 -21.28 3.31 -3.82
N ILE A 39 -20.06 3.03 -3.35
CA ILE A 39 -19.52 1.68 -3.22
C ILE A 39 -20.02 1.06 -1.91
N LYS A 40 -20.32 -0.25 -1.90
CA LYS A 40 -20.59 -0.97 -0.64
C LYS A 40 -19.34 -1.00 0.24
N GLU A 41 -19.48 -0.63 1.50
CA GLU A 41 -18.39 -0.55 2.47
C GLU A 41 -17.59 -1.86 2.58
N GLU A 42 -18.28 -3.01 2.59
CA GLU A 42 -17.65 -4.34 2.64
C GLU A 42 -16.77 -4.62 1.42
N GLN A 43 -17.23 -4.26 0.21
CA GLN A 43 -16.45 -4.44 -1.02
C GLN A 43 -15.23 -3.51 -1.01
N PHE A 44 -15.41 -2.26 -0.55
CA PHE A 44 -14.33 -1.31 -0.43
C PHE A 44 -13.24 -1.81 0.54
N LEU A 45 -13.61 -2.27 1.73
CA LEU A 45 -12.67 -2.83 2.72
C LEU A 45 -11.90 -4.04 2.17
N LYS A 46 -12.59 -4.94 1.46
CA LYS A 46 -11.96 -6.11 0.84
C LYS A 46 -10.92 -5.70 -0.20
N ILE A 47 -11.24 -4.75 -1.08
CA ILE A 47 -10.31 -4.26 -2.11
C ILE A 47 -9.15 -3.49 -1.45
N GLN A 48 -9.45 -2.64 -0.47
CA GLN A 48 -8.44 -1.89 0.28
C GLN A 48 -7.42 -2.83 0.90
N ARG A 49 -7.87 -3.89 1.59
CA ARG A 49 -6.98 -4.87 2.21
C ARG A 49 -6.08 -5.55 1.18
N VAL A 50 -6.64 -6.00 0.06
CA VAL A 50 -5.86 -6.63 -1.02
C VAL A 50 -4.78 -5.67 -1.54
N LEU A 51 -5.14 -4.41 -1.80
CA LEU A 51 -4.17 -3.41 -2.27
C LEU A 51 -3.10 -3.09 -1.21
N MET A 52 -3.46 -3.05 0.06
CA MET A 52 -2.50 -2.85 1.15
C MET A 52 -1.50 -4.02 1.26
N ILE A 53 -1.97 -5.26 1.11
CA ILE A 53 -1.11 -6.45 1.07
C ILE A 53 -0.17 -6.40 -0.14
N VAL A 54 -0.70 -6.07 -1.33
CA VAL A 54 0.11 -5.93 -2.55
C VAL A 54 1.18 -4.84 -2.38
N ASN A 55 0.82 -3.69 -1.82
CA ASN A 55 1.78 -2.63 -1.49
C ASN A 55 2.85 -3.11 -0.51
N SER A 56 2.46 -3.78 0.56
CA SER A 56 3.41 -4.30 1.54
C SER A 56 4.41 -5.28 0.91
N ILE A 57 3.92 -6.27 0.15
CA ILE A 57 4.79 -7.24 -0.54
C ILE A 57 5.70 -6.52 -1.53
N GLY A 58 5.16 -5.55 -2.29
CA GLY A 58 5.95 -4.72 -3.20
C GLY A 58 7.07 -3.94 -2.49
N MET A 59 6.81 -3.36 -1.32
CA MET A 59 7.79 -2.63 -0.52
C MET A 59 8.93 -3.54 -0.08
N ILE A 60 8.58 -4.73 0.40
CA ILE A 60 9.54 -5.73 0.86
C ILE A 60 10.43 -6.17 -0.30
N LEU A 61 9.84 -6.58 -1.43
CA LEU A 61 10.59 -7.02 -2.62
C LEU A 61 11.48 -5.90 -3.18
N PHE A 62 10.94 -4.69 -3.31
CA PHE A 62 11.70 -3.56 -3.81
C PHE A 62 12.84 -3.17 -2.86
N GLY A 63 12.60 -3.23 -1.55
CA GLY A 63 13.61 -2.98 -0.53
C GLY A 63 14.75 -3.99 -0.59
N PHE A 64 14.44 -5.28 -0.79
CA PHE A 64 15.45 -6.31 -1.03
C PHE A 64 16.25 -6.05 -2.31
N ILE A 65 15.61 -5.66 -3.42
CA ILE A 65 16.31 -5.30 -4.66
C ILE A 65 17.29 -4.14 -4.40
N VAL A 66 16.85 -3.09 -3.71
CA VAL A 66 17.71 -1.95 -3.35
C VAL A 66 18.91 -2.39 -2.53
N LEU A 67 18.71 -3.28 -1.55
CA LEU A 67 19.79 -3.81 -0.71
C LEU A 67 20.77 -4.68 -1.49
N LEU A 68 20.27 -5.62 -2.31
CA LEU A 68 21.08 -6.57 -3.09
C LEU A 68 21.96 -5.87 -4.13
N TYR A 69 21.40 -4.88 -4.83
CA TYR A 69 22.10 -4.14 -5.88
C TYR A 69 22.74 -2.84 -5.38
N ASN A 70 22.66 -2.56 -4.08
CA ASN A 70 23.13 -1.33 -3.44
C ASN A 70 22.75 -0.06 -4.24
N LEU A 71 21.47 0.02 -4.65
CA LEU A 71 20.96 1.08 -5.52
C LEU A 71 21.04 2.45 -4.84
N ARG A 72 21.25 3.51 -5.62
CA ARG A 72 21.26 4.89 -5.10
C ARG A 72 19.92 5.27 -4.47
N ASP A 73 19.97 6.16 -3.50
CA ASP A 73 18.82 6.61 -2.70
C ASP A 73 17.64 7.13 -3.53
N LEU A 74 17.91 7.70 -4.71
CA LEU A 74 16.88 8.16 -5.65
C LEU A 74 15.86 7.05 -6.01
N TYR A 75 16.31 5.79 -6.12
CA TYR A 75 15.45 4.67 -6.43
C TYR A 75 14.52 4.32 -5.27
N VAL A 76 14.95 4.54 -4.03
CA VAL A 76 14.10 4.31 -2.84
C VAL A 76 12.96 5.33 -2.78
N VAL A 77 13.23 6.57 -3.17
CA VAL A 77 12.23 7.66 -3.22
C VAL A 77 11.19 7.46 -4.33
N ALA A 78 11.45 6.61 -5.32
CA ALA A 78 10.47 6.28 -6.35
C ALA A 78 9.32 5.39 -5.83
N TYR A 79 9.55 4.60 -4.78
CA TYR A 79 8.55 3.67 -4.27
C TYR A 79 7.28 4.35 -3.72
N PRO A 80 7.34 5.44 -2.93
CA PRO A 80 6.17 6.23 -2.53
C PRO A 80 5.22 6.59 -3.68
N PHE A 81 5.76 6.86 -4.88
CA PHE A 81 4.95 7.15 -6.05
C PHE A 81 4.14 5.92 -6.50
N LEU A 82 4.79 4.75 -6.59
CA LEU A 82 4.12 3.47 -6.90
C LEU A 82 3.06 3.13 -5.84
N PHE A 83 3.37 3.36 -4.57
CA PHE A 83 2.46 3.13 -3.45
C PHE A 83 1.17 3.95 -3.59
N HIS A 84 1.29 5.23 -3.95
CA HIS A 84 0.14 6.09 -4.20
C HIS A 84 -0.67 5.64 -5.42
N MET A 85 -0.03 5.25 -6.52
CA MET A 85 -0.72 4.73 -7.70
C MET A 85 -1.54 3.47 -7.38
N ILE A 86 -0.96 2.52 -6.64
CA ILE A 86 -1.64 1.29 -6.21
C ILE A 86 -2.83 1.64 -5.32
N ASN A 87 -2.68 2.55 -4.36
CA ASN A 87 -3.80 2.96 -3.52
C ASN A 87 -4.90 3.69 -4.31
N TYR A 88 -4.54 4.54 -5.28
CA TYR A 88 -5.52 5.26 -6.09
C TYR A 88 -6.34 4.33 -6.99
N SER A 89 -5.77 3.18 -7.38
CA SER A 89 -6.47 2.14 -8.14
C SER A 89 -7.69 1.56 -7.41
N ILE A 90 -7.82 1.78 -6.09
CA ILE A 90 -8.99 1.36 -5.32
C ILE A 90 -10.28 1.91 -5.91
N ILE A 91 -10.30 3.18 -6.34
CA ILE A 91 -11.50 3.88 -6.81
C ILE A 91 -12.05 3.24 -8.11
N PRO A 92 -11.25 3.07 -9.18
CA PRO A 92 -11.76 2.43 -10.40
C PRO A 92 -12.09 0.94 -10.20
N ILE A 93 -11.33 0.19 -9.39
CA ILE A 93 -11.58 -1.25 -9.17
C ILE A 93 -12.91 -1.45 -8.43
N SER A 94 -13.19 -0.61 -7.45
CA SER A 94 -14.40 -0.73 -6.62
C SER A 94 -15.68 -0.22 -7.29
N ARG A 95 -15.57 0.60 -8.34
CA ARG A 95 -16.71 0.98 -9.20
C ARG A 95 -17.10 -0.07 -10.24
N ARG A 96 -16.19 -1.00 -10.56
CA ARG A 96 -16.41 -2.05 -11.59
C ARG A 96 -17.01 -3.35 -11.02
N LYS A 97 -17.09 -3.50 -9.69
CA LYS A 97 -17.61 -4.66 -8.97
C LYS A 97 -18.83 -4.28 -8.14
#